data_AF-A0AAN8B9H3-F1
#
_entry.id   AF-A0AAN8B9H3-F1
#
_cell.length_a   1.000
_cell.length_b   1.000
_cell.length_c   1.000
_cell.angle_alpha   90.00
_cell.angle_beta   90.00
_cell.angle_gamma   90.00
#
_symmetry.space_group_name_H-M   'P 1'
#
loop_
_entity.id
_entity.type
_entity.pdbx_description
1 polymer ?
#
loop_
_entity_poly.entity_id
_entity_poly.type
_entity_poly.pdbx_seq_one_letter_code
_entity_poly.pdbx_strand_id
1 'polypeptide(L)'
;MGHFLFCLAESSILSFDGSMYMKVVIPNVMHTEAEDVSLRFMSQRAFGLLMAATSHESADTLRLELDSGRVKLTVNLDCVRINCNTSKGPEVLYAGQKLNDNEWHSVRVVRRGKHFKLTVDDDMAEGQMAGDHTRLEFNNVETGILTERRFVSSAPSSFIGHLQSLKFNGMQYIDMCKNGDIDFCELNARFGMRFIIADPVTFKTKGSYLGLATLQAYTTMHLFFQFKTTSPDGFLIFNSGDGNDFIAVELVKGFIHYVFDLGNGPSLLKGNSENQLSDNQWHNVVITRDAANTHTLKVDSKSVTQNVNGAKNLDLKGDLFIGGLGPNMYQNLPKLVVSREGFQGCLASVDLNGRLPDLINDALFRSGQIERGCEVGFTKADLQGPSTTCQEDSCANMGVCIQQWENFTCDCSMTSYSGTHCNDREYN
;
A
#
# COMPACT_ATOMS: atom_id res chain seq x y z
N MET A 1 -48.62 1.15 -23.40
CA MET A 1 -47.71 0.34 -22.57
C MET A 1 -46.32 0.92 -22.73
N GLY A 2 -45.89 1.75 -21.79
CA GLY A 2 -44.54 2.34 -21.80
C GLY A 2 -43.55 1.30 -21.28
N HIS A 3 -42.57 0.95 -22.11
CA HIS A 3 -41.39 0.22 -21.68
C HIS A 3 -40.61 1.12 -20.70
N PHE A 4 -40.68 0.81 -19.40
CA PHE A 4 -39.69 1.28 -18.45
C PHE A 4 -38.36 0.58 -18.78
N LEU A 5 -37.47 1.29 -19.46
CA LEU A 5 -36.05 0.98 -19.44
C LEU A 5 -35.60 1.18 -17.98
N PHE A 6 -35.37 0.09 -17.24
CA PHE A 6 -34.53 0.16 -16.06
C PHE A 6 -33.14 0.58 -16.54
N CYS A 7 -32.79 1.84 -16.30
CA CYS A 7 -31.40 2.27 -16.35
C CYS A 7 -30.68 1.51 -15.24
N LEU A 8 -29.91 0.47 -15.61
CA LEU A 8 -28.92 -0.13 -14.71
C LEU A 8 -27.84 0.92 -14.52
N ALA A 9 -28.04 1.81 -13.54
CA ALA A 9 -27.02 2.77 -13.16
C ALA A 9 -25.77 1.97 -12.75
N GLU A 10 -24.64 2.29 -13.38
CA GLU A 10 -23.35 1.69 -13.07
C GLU A 10 -23.00 2.01 -11.60
N SER A 11 -22.70 0.99 -10.79
CA SER A 11 -22.47 1.17 -9.35
C SER A 11 -21.22 2.01 -9.11
N SER A 12 -21.33 2.94 -8.16
CA SER A 12 -20.30 3.92 -7.87
C SER A 12 -19.06 3.28 -7.26
N ILE A 13 -17.90 3.74 -7.74
CA ILE A 13 -16.58 3.37 -7.22
C ILE A 13 -16.12 4.42 -6.22
N LEU A 14 -15.54 3.96 -5.12
CA LEU A 14 -14.94 4.79 -4.09
C LEU A 14 -13.46 4.42 -3.90
N SER A 15 -12.58 5.42 -3.92
CA SER A 15 -11.12 5.25 -3.88
C SER A 15 -10.53 5.69 -2.55
N PHE A 16 -9.56 4.91 -2.05
CA PHE A 16 -8.94 5.07 -0.74
C PHE A 16 -7.41 5.03 -0.85
N ASP A 17 -6.73 6.01 -0.25
CA ASP A 17 -5.26 6.11 -0.25
C ASP A 17 -4.62 5.72 1.10
N GLY A 18 -5.35 5.04 1.99
CA GLY A 18 -4.87 4.67 3.31
C GLY A 18 -5.04 5.75 4.38
N SER A 19 -5.32 7.00 3.98
CA SER A 19 -5.71 8.11 4.88
C SER A 19 -7.21 8.46 4.79
N MET A 20 -7.94 7.71 3.94
CA MET A 20 -9.33 7.96 3.60
C MET A 20 -10.29 6.95 4.25
N TYR A 21 -11.50 7.40 4.53
CA TYR A 21 -12.60 6.59 5.02
C TYR A 21 -13.94 7.01 4.43
N MET A 22 -14.90 6.10 4.54
CA MET A 22 -16.33 6.40 4.49
C MET A 22 -17.01 5.69 5.64
N LYS A 23 -17.78 6.44 6.42
CA LYS A 23 -18.52 6.03 7.60
C LYS A 23 -19.98 6.40 7.42
N VAL A 24 -20.86 5.42 7.53
CA VAL A 24 -22.30 5.63 7.57
C VAL A 24 -22.73 5.54 9.03
N VAL A 25 -23.20 6.65 9.59
CA VAL A 25 -23.67 6.72 10.98
C VAL A 25 -25.15 6.41 11.00
N ILE A 26 -25.55 5.25 11.51
CA ILE A 26 -26.95 4.83 11.48
C ILE A 26 -27.73 5.64 12.53
N PRO A 27 -28.85 6.28 12.16
CA PRO A 27 -29.60 7.15 13.08
C PRO A 27 -30.09 6.46 14.36
N ASN A 28 -30.41 5.17 14.27
CA ASN A 28 -30.82 4.34 15.40
C ASN A 28 -29.89 3.15 15.51
N VAL A 29 -29.56 2.76 16.74
CA VAL A 29 -28.78 1.54 17.02
C VAL A 29 -29.48 0.35 16.36
N MET A 30 -28.73 -0.39 15.55
CA MET A 30 -29.23 -1.57 14.88
C MET A 30 -28.90 -2.81 15.69
N HIS A 31 -29.89 -3.69 15.82
CA HIS A 31 -29.72 -5.02 16.41
C HIS A 31 -30.16 -6.06 15.39
N THR A 32 -29.24 -6.93 15.00
CA THR A 32 -29.47 -7.88 13.90
C THR A 32 -29.03 -9.28 14.27
N GLU A 33 -29.81 -10.28 13.86
CA GLU A 33 -29.47 -11.71 13.99
C GLU A 33 -29.25 -12.36 12.61
N ALA A 34 -29.43 -11.58 11.54
CA ALA A 34 -29.27 -12.00 10.18
C ALA A 34 -28.79 -10.83 9.32
N GLU A 35 -27.69 -11.04 8.59
CA GLU A 35 -27.15 -10.03 7.68
C GLU A 35 -26.84 -10.62 6.31
N ASP A 36 -27.06 -9.81 5.28
CA ASP A 36 -26.59 -10.02 3.92
C ASP A 36 -25.69 -8.84 3.55
N VAL A 37 -24.39 -9.12 3.41
CA VAL A 37 -23.39 -8.11 3.08
C VAL A 37 -22.69 -8.49 1.79
N SER A 38 -22.50 -7.54 0.88
CA SER A 38 -21.67 -7.76 -0.31
C SER A 38 -20.90 -6.50 -0.67
N LEU A 39 -19.71 -6.66 -1.23
CA LEU A 39 -18.95 -5.58 -1.86
C LEU A 39 -18.04 -6.14 -2.95
N ARG A 40 -17.48 -5.26 -3.77
CA ARG A 40 -16.33 -5.57 -4.62
C ARG A 40 -15.15 -4.73 -4.20
N PHE A 41 -13.95 -5.28 -4.30
CA PHE A 41 -12.72 -4.57 -4.01
C PHE A 41 -11.64 -4.81 -5.07
N MET A 42 -10.70 -3.89 -5.17
CA MET A 42 -9.49 -3.99 -5.99
C MET A 42 -8.33 -3.38 -5.20
N SER A 43 -7.24 -4.12 -5.00
CA SER A 43 -6.08 -3.65 -4.26
C SER A 43 -4.79 -4.39 -4.65
N GLN A 44 -3.64 -3.72 -4.50
CA GLN A 44 -2.31 -4.33 -4.58
C GLN A 44 -1.77 -4.75 -3.20
N ARG A 45 -2.44 -4.31 -2.12
CA ARG A 45 -2.04 -4.62 -0.75
C ARG A 45 -2.62 -5.93 -0.28
N ALA A 46 -1.82 -6.69 0.46
CA ALA A 46 -2.26 -7.92 1.10
C ALA A 46 -3.05 -7.70 2.41
N PHE A 47 -3.10 -6.45 2.89
CA PHE A 47 -3.73 -6.06 4.14
C PHE A 47 -4.59 -4.80 3.96
N GLY A 48 -5.71 -4.71 4.66
CA GLY A 48 -6.58 -3.53 4.62
C GLY A 48 -8.03 -3.78 5.03
N LEU A 49 -8.64 -2.84 5.74
CA LEU A 49 -10.06 -2.89 6.12
C LEU A 49 -10.98 -2.72 4.90
N LEU A 50 -11.78 -3.73 4.56
CA LEU A 50 -12.79 -3.63 3.50
C LEU A 50 -14.09 -3.02 4.03
N MET A 51 -14.65 -3.59 5.10
CA MET A 51 -15.72 -2.95 5.87
C MET A 51 -15.76 -3.43 7.32
N ALA A 52 -16.34 -2.62 8.21
CA ALA A 52 -16.74 -3.04 9.54
C ALA A 52 -18.10 -2.45 9.92
N ALA A 53 -18.98 -3.27 10.48
CA ALA A 53 -20.05 -2.79 11.35
C ALA A 53 -19.49 -2.60 12.77
N THR A 54 -19.70 -1.45 13.40
CA THR A 54 -19.13 -1.12 14.72
C THR A 54 -20.16 -0.49 15.66
N SER A 55 -20.04 -0.77 16.96
CA SER A 55 -20.84 -0.14 18.03
C SER A 55 -20.01 0.89 18.81
N HIS A 56 -20.67 1.96 19.27
CA HIS A 56 -20.09 2.93 20.21
C HIS A 56 -20.09 2.43 21.66
N GLU A 57 -20.85 1.37 21.92
CA GLU A 57 -21.11 0.84 23.25
C GLU A 57 -20.43 -0.52 23.49
N SER A 58 -20.21 -1.33 22.46
CA SER A 58 -19.70 -2.69 22.62
C SER A 58 -18.53 -3.00 21.68
N ALA A 59 -17.87 -4.14 21.93
CA ALA A 59 -16.88 -4.70 21.01
C ALA A 59 -17.52 -5.46 19.83
N ASP A 60 -18.84 -5.36 19.67
CA ASP A 60 -19.60 -5.98 18.59
C ASP A 60 -19.08 -5.53 17.24
N THR A 61 -18.77 -6.50 16.37
CA THR A 61 -18.39 -6.21 15.01
C THR A 61 -18.65 -7.37 14.06
N LEU A 62 -19.06 -7.02 12.84
CA LEU A 62 -18.93 -7.85 11.65
C LEU A 62 -17.96 -7.14 10.73
N ARG A 63 -16.78 -7.74 10.51
CA ARG A 63 -15.67 -7.09 9.81
C ARG A 63 -15.13 -7.96 8.68
N LEU A 64 -14.93 -7.33 7.52
CA LEU A 64 -14.17 -7.88 6.40
C LEU A 64 -12.87 -7.10 6.23
N GLU A 65 -11.77 -7.84 6.15
CA GLU A 65 -10.43 -7.31 5.97
C GLU A 65 -9.61 -8.19 5.02
N LEU A 66 -8.68 -7.60 4.28
CA LEU A 66 -7.60 -8.35 3.66
C LEU A 66 -6.59 -8.72 4.74
N ASP A 67 -6.24 -9.99 4.82
CA ASP A 67 -5.22 -10.53 5.70
C ASP A 67 -4.34 -11.51 4.93
N SER A 68 -3.11 -11.08 4.67
CA SER A 68 -2.10 -11.87 3.94
C SER A 68 -2.59 -12.33 2.56
N GLY A 69 -3.30 -11.45 1.83
CA GLY A 69 -3.79 -11.70 0.48
C GLY A 69 -5.04 -12.59 0.41
N ARG A 70 -5.71 -12.83 1.55
CA ARG A 70 -7.00 -13.52 1.66
C ARG A 70 -8.02 -12.58 2.26
N VAL A 71 -9.31 -12.81 2.03
CA VAL A 71 -10.35 -12.08 2.76
C VAL A 71 -10.63 -12.82 4.06
N LYS A 72 -10.63 -12.08 5.16
CA LYS A 72 -10.94 -12.54 6.50
C LYS A 72 -12.26 -11.92 6.95
N LEU A 73 -13.22 -12.77 7.31
CA LEU A 73 -14.43 -12.38 8.02
C LEU A 73 -14.22 -12.60 9.50
N THR A 74 -14.40 -11.56 10.31
CA THR A 74 -14.43 -11.64 11.78
C THR A 74 -15.81 -11.25 12.26
N VAL A 75 -16.45 -12.13 13.06
CA VAL A 75 -17.67 -11.82 13.79
C VAL A 75 -17.35 -11.87 15.28
N ASN A 76 -17.49 -10.75 15.97
CA ASN A 76 -17.33 -10.65 17.41
C ASN A 76 -18.62 -10.13 18.01
N LEU A 77 -19.18 -10.85 18.98
CA LEU A 77 -20.39 -10.45 19.70
C LEU A 77 -20.03 -10.38 21.18
N ASP A 78 -20.03 -9.18 21.75
CA ASP A 78 -19.63 -8.89 23.12
C ASP A 78 -20.63 -9.49 24.11
N CYS A 79 -20.22 -10.63 24.67
CA CYS A 79 -21.00 -11.39 25.61
C CYS A 79 -20.89 -10.84 27.05
N VAL A 80 -19.92 -9.95 27.33
CA VAL A 80 -19.63 -9.46 28.69
C VAL A 80 -20.78 -8.63 29.25
N ARG A 81 -21.42 -7.82 28.41
CA ARG A 81 -22.54 -6.96 28.84
C ARG A 81 -23.82 -7.71 29.20
N ILE A 82 -24.01 -8.93 28.69
CA ILE A 82 -25.28 -9.66 28.78
C ILE A 82 -25.19 -10.99 29.54
N ASN A 83 -24.07 -11.27 30.21
CA ASN A 83 -23.86 -12.47 31.03
C ASN A 83 -24.21 -13.79 30.30
N CYS A 84 -23.88 -13.89 29.01
CA CYS A 84 -24.05 -15.15 28.28
C CYS A 84 -22.86 -16.10 28.46
N ASN A 85 -23.03 -17.35 28.02
CA ASN A 85 -21.90 -18.27 27.86
C ASN A 85 -20.98 -17.72 26.77
N THR A 86 -19.80 -17.26 27.17
CA THR A 86 -18.83 -16.61 26.29
C THR A 86 -18.29 -17.58 25.24
N SER A 87 -18.11 -17.08 24.02
CA SER A 87 -17.23 -17.72 23.04
C SER A 87 -15.78 -17.61 23.52
N LYS A 88 -14.87 -18.43 22.99
CA LYS A 88 -13.43 -18.35 23.29
C LYS A 88 -12.74 -17.12 22.68
N GLY A 89 -13.49 -16.22 22.03
CA GLY A 89 -13.00 -15.07 21.30
C GLY A 89 -13.83 -14.80 20.04
N PRO A 90 -13.35 -13.89 19.16
CA PRO A 90 -13.96 -13.61 17.87
C PRO A 90 -13.96 -14.85 16.97
N GLU A 91 -15.04 -15.05 16.23
CA GLU A 91 -15.18 -16.12 15.25
C GLU A 91 -14.68 -15.66 13.88
N VAL A 92 -13.90 -16.50 13.20
CA VAL A 92 -13.17 -16.09 11.98
C VAL A 92 -13.33 -17.10 10.85
N LEU A 93 -13.55 -16.61 9.63
CA LEU A 93 -13.44 -17.37 8.39
C LEU A 93 -12.46 -16.70 7.42
N TYR A 94 -11.82 -17.50 6.57
CA TYR A 94 -10.98 -17.04 5.48
C TYR A 94 -11.47 -17.62 4.16
N ALA A 95 -11.41 -16.83 3.09
CA ALA A 95 -11.65 -17.28 1.73
C ALA A 95 -10.79 -16.50 0.72
N GLY A 96 -10.55 -17.13 -0.42
CA GLY A 96 -9.70 -16.66 -1.51
C GLY A 96 -8.20 -16.73 -1.18
N GLN A 97 -7.37 -16.50 -2.20
CA GLN A 97 -5.92 -16.52 -2.13
C GLN A 97 -5.35 -15.53 -3.15
N LYS A 98 -4.26 -14.84 -2.79
CA LYS A 98 -3.53 -13.92 -3.68
C LYS A 98 -4.43 -12.83 -4.30
N LEU A 99 -5.41 -12.35 -3.54
CA LEU A 99 -6.43 -11.36 -3.98
C LEU A 99 -5.90 -9.92 -4.07
N ASN A 100 -4.59 -9.75 -3.94
CA ASN A 100 -3.89 -8.48 -4.01
C ASN A 100 -3.19 -8.31 -5.38
N ASP A 101 -3.85 -8.80 -6.43
CA ASP A 101 -3.38 -8.83 -7.81
C ASP A 101 -3.73 -7.57 -8.61
N ASN A 102 -4.48 -6.64 -7.98
CA ASN A 102 -5.05 -5.43 -8.57
C ASN A 102 -6.21 -5.66 -9.54
N GLU A 103 -6.91 -6.79 -9.43
CA GLU A 103 -8.15 -7.07 -10.15
C GLU A 103 -9.38 -6.90 -9.23
N TRP A 104 -10.57 -6.88 -9.83
CA TRP A 104 -11.82 -6.80 -9.07
C TRP A 104 -12.23 -8.16 -8.53
N HIS A 105 -12.33 -8.26 -7.21
CA HIS A 105 -12.88 -9.43 -6.50
C HIS A 105 -14.23 -9.10 -5.87
N SER A 106 -15.11 -10.11 -5.78
CA SER A 106 -16.45 -9.98 -5.20
C SER A 106 -16.53 -10.72 -3.88
N VAL A 107 -16.97 -10.04 -2.82
CA VAL A 107 -17.13 -10.61 -1.48
C VAL A 107 -18.60 -10.64 -1.12
N ARG A 108 -19.07 -11.77 -0.58
CA ARG A 108 -20.41 -11.93 -0.05
C ARG A 108 -20.36 -12.61 1.32
N VAL A 109 -21.11 -12.06 2.27
CA VAL A 109 -21.31 -12.61 3.60
C VAL A 109 -22.80 -12.82 3.82
N VAL A 110 -23.14 -14.00 4.33
CA VAL A 110 -24.49 -14.33 4.77
C VAL A 110 -24.39 -14.86 6.20
N ARG A 111 -25.02 -14.16 7.16
CA ARG A 111 -25.16 -14.64 8.54
C ARG A 111 -26.62 -14.88 8.88
N ARG A 112 -26.91 -16.00 9.54
CA ARG A 112 -28.23 -16.38 10.06
C ARG A 112 -28.05 -17.01 11.45
N GLY A 113 -28.32 -16.23 12.49
CA GLY A 113 -28.09 -16.63 13.88
C GLY A 113 -26.61 -16.97 14.10
N LYS A 114 -26.36 -18.22 14.52
CA LYS A 114 -25.00 -18.75 14.73
C LYS A 114 -24.28 -19.15 13.45
N HIS A 115 -24.98 -19.34 12.33
CA HIS A 115 -24.38 -19.77 11.07
C HIS A 115 -23.95 -18.58 10.24
N PHE A 116 -22.73 -18.63 9.71
CA PHE A 116 -22.21 -17.56 8.87
C PHE A 116 -21.36 -18.13 7.75
N LYS A 117 -21.42 -17.47 6.61
CA LYS A 117 -20.83 -17.90 5.35
C LYS A 117 -20.09 -16.73 4.73
N LEU A 118 -18.87 -16.99 4.28
CA LEU A 118 -18.06 -16.09 3.48
C LEU A 118 -17.89 -16.70 2.09
N THR A 119 -18.11 -15.91 1.05
CA THR A 119 -17.84 -16.28 -0.34
C THR A 119 -17.03 -15.17 -0.98
N VAL A 120 -15.94 -15.54 -1.64
CA VAL A 120 -15.02 -14.64 -2.33
C VAL A 120 -14.81 -15.21 -3.73
N ASP A 121 -15.35 -14.51 -4.72
CA ASP A 121 -15.51 -15.02 -6.08
C ASP A 121 -16.16 -16.42 -6.06
N ASP A 122 -15.40 -17.46 -6.40
CA ASP A 122 -15.86 -18.86 -6.40
C ASP A 122 -15.48 -19.64 -5.13
N ASP A 123 -14.60 -19.09 -4.27
CA ASP A 123 -14.17 -19.73 -3.02
C ASP A 123 -15.13 -19.45 -1.86
N MET A 124 -15.33 -20.44 -1.00
CA MET A 124 -16.39 -20.42 0.00
C MET A 124 -15.96 -21.07 1.31
N ALA A 125 -16.24 -20.40 2.42
CA ALA A 125 -16.07 -20.90 3.77
C ALA A 125 -17.35 -20.71 4.58
N GLU A 126 -17.68 -21.69 5.42
CA GLU A 126 -18.82 -21.67 6.32
C GLU A 126 -18.37 -21.96 7.75
N GLY A 127 -19.06 -21.34 8.71
CA GLY A 127 -18.75 -21.43 10.12
C GLY A 127 -20.00 -21.41 10.98
N GLN A 128 -19.83 -21.85 12.22
CA GLN A 128 -20.86 -21.81 13.25
C GLN A 128 -20.25 -21.20 14.51
N MET A 129 -20.85 -20.10 15.00
CA MET A 129 -20.38 -19.40 16.18
C MET A 129 -20.61 -20.23 17.44
N ALA A 130 -19.63 -20.23 18.34
CA ALA A 130 -19.77 -20.73 19.69
C ALA A 130 -20.50 -19.72 20.61
N GLY A 131 -20.98 -20.19 21.76
CA GLY A 131 -21.76 -19.36 22.69
C GLY A 131 -23.21 -19.19 22.26
N ASP A 132 -24.01 -18.51 23.09
CA ASP A 132 -25.47 -18.38 22.89
C ASP A 132 -25.90 -17.04 22.31
N HIS A 133 -24.99 -16.08 22.24
CA HIS A 133 -25.27 -14.76 21.69
C HIS A 133 -25.27 -14.77 20.15
N THR A 134 -26.31 -14.19 19.55
CA THR A 134 -26.50 -14.11 18.10
C THR A 134 -26.80 -12.71 17.60
N ARG A 135 -26.94 -11.73 18.50
CA ARG A 135 -27.37 -10.38 18.14
C ARG A 135 -26.17 -9.48 17.98
N LEU A 136 -26.00 -8.93 16.79
CA LEU A 136 -25.00 -7.92 16.47
C LEU A 136 -25.60 -6.54 16.72
N GLU A 137 -24.97 -5.75 17.58
CA GLU A 137 -25.22 -4.33 17.77
C GLU A 137 -24.26 -3.48 16.93
N PHE A 138 -24.77 -2.48 16.22
CA PHE A 138 -23.90 -1.52 15.52
C PHE A 138 -24.57 -0.16 15.32
N ASN A 139 -23.73 0.88 15.34
CA ASN A 139 -24.05 2.27 15.06
C ASN A 139 -23.47 2.73 13.73
N ASN A 140 -22.38 2.11 13.27
CA ASN A 140 -21.68 2.56 12.07
C ASN A 140 -21.43 1.41 11.10
N VAL A 141 -21.43 1.74 9.81
CA VAL A 141 -20.81 0.92 8.75
C VAL A 141 -19.63 1.71 8.19
N GLU A 142 -18.43 1.20 8.41
CA GLU A 142 -17.17 1.88 8.14
C GLU A 142 -16.37 1.16 7.06
N THR A 143 -15.67 1.92 6.22
CA THR A 143 -14.75 1.44 5.18
C THR A 143 -13.51 2.32 5.14
N GLY A 144 -12.39 1.79 4.64
CA GLY A 144 -11.16 2.55 4.55
C GLY A 144 -10.38 2.55 5.85
N ILE A 145 -10.87 3.27 6.86
CA ILE A 145 -10.28 3.35 8.20
C ILE A 145 -11.34 2.98 9.23
N LEU A 146 -10.95 2.17 10.21
CA LEU A 146 -11.75 1.95 11.41
C LEU A 146 -11.63 3.18 12.31
N THR A 147 -12.66 4.00 12.41
CA THR A 147 -12.67 5.21 13.24
C THR A 147 -13.15 4.93 14.66
N GLU A 148 -14.12 4.03 14.84
CA GLU A 148 -14.54 3.57 16.16
C GLU A 148 -13.60 2.47 16.67
N ARG A 149 -12.81 2.79 17.70
CA ARG A 149 -11.74 1.92 18.23
C ARG A 149 -11.84 1.66 19.72
N ARG A 150 -12.88 2.18 20.40
CA ARG A 150 -12.95 2.19 21.87
C ARG A 150 -12.77 0.80 22.50
N PHE A 151 -13.30 -0.23 21.85
CA PHE A 151 -13.28 -1.61 22.35
C PHE A 151 -12.43 -2.56 21.51
N VAL A 152 -11.66 -2.02 20.55
CA VAL A 152 -10.86 -2.81 19.62
C VAL A 152 -9.42 -2.87 20.13
N SER A 153 -8.94 -4.07 20.46
CA SER A 153 -7.58 -4.28 20.98
C SER A 153 -6.50 -4.10 19.92
N SER A 154 -6.80 -4.40 18.66
CA SER A 154 -5.93 -4.21 17.51
C SER A 154 -6.77 -3.86 16.28
N ALA A 155 -6.52 -2.68 15.72
CA ALA A 155 -7.22 -2.22 14.53
C ALA A 155 -6.54 -2.79 13.27
N PRO A 156 -7.33 -3.18 12.24
CA PRO A 156 -6.76 -3.53 10.94
C PRO A 156 -6.05 -2.33 10.32
N SER A 157 -5.12 -2.60 9.41
CA SER A 157 -4.52 -1.53 8.61
C SER A 157 -5.57 -0.81 7.78
N SER A 158 -5.40 0.49 7.54
CA SER A 158 -6.24 1.24 6.60
C SER A 158 -6.24 0.59 5.21
N PHE A 159 -7.24 0.85 4.39
CA PHE A 159 -7.32 0.32 3.03
C PHE A 159 -6.70 1.25 2.00
N ILE A 160 -5.96 0.68 1.05
CA ILE A 160 -5.53 1.36 -0.17
C ILE A 160 -6.08 0.58 -1.35
N GLY A 161 -6.87 1.24 -2.20
CA GLY A 161 -7.53 0.59 -3.33
C GLY A 161 -8.90 1.18 -3.62
N HIS A 162 -9.73 0.38 -4.29
CA HIS A 162 -11.08 0.75 -4.69
C HIS A 162 -12.11 -0.19 -4.09
N LEU A 163 -13.25 0.37 -3.65
CA LEU A 163 -14.45 -0.37 -3.28
C LEU A 163 -15.59 -0.01 -4.24
N GLN A 164 -16.47 -0.98 -4.50
CA GLN A 164 -17.67 -0.80 -5.31
C GLN A 164 -18.83 -1.62 -4.72
N SER A 165 -20.06 -1.18 -4.93
CA SER A 165 -21.28 -1.95 -4.62
C SER A 165 -21.36 -2.47 -3.18
N LEU A 166 -20.89 -1.68 -2.20
CA LEU A 166 -21.10 -2.02 -0.79
C LEU A 166 -22.60 -2.02 -0.50
N LYS A 167 -23.11 -3.22 -0.21
CA LYS A 167 -24.48 -3.48 0.15
C LYS A 167 -24.53 -4.14 1.52
N PHE A 168 -25.34 -3.60 2.42
CA PHE A 168 -25.58 -4.17 3.74
C PHE A 168 -27.09 -4.22 3.97
N ASN A 169 -27.64 -5.42 4.15
CA ASN A 169 -29.07 -5.66 4.36
C ASN A 169 -29.99 -4.96 3.35
N GLY A 170 -29.57 -4.94 2.08
CA GLY A 170 -30.34 -4.30 1.00
C GLY A 170 -29.88 -2.88 0.64
N MET A 171 -29.24 -2.17 1.58
CA MET A 171 -28.86 -0.76 1.42
C MET A 171 -27.53 -0.62 0.68
N GLN A 172 -27.49 0.15 -0.41
CA GLN A 172 -26.29 0.36 -1.24
C GLN A 172 -25.55 1.63 -0.82
N TYR A 173 -24.78 1.55 0.26
CA TYR A 173 -24.28 2.74 0.94
C TYR A 173 -23.39 3.65 0.10
N ILE A 174 -22.52 3.11 -0.76
CA ILE A 174 -21.66 3.97 -1.61
C ILE A 174 -22.52 4.81 -2.57
N ASP A 175 -23.50 4.20 -3.22
CA ASP A 175 -24.39 4.88 -4.16
C ASP A 175 -25.31 5.87 -3.44
N MET A 176 -25.86 5.48 -2.29
CA MET A 176 -26.72 6.35 -1.48
C MET A 176 -25.97 7.59 -0.96
N CYS A 177 -24.73 7.43 -0.47
CA CYS A 177 -23.90 8.56 -0.03
C CYS A 177 -23.55 9.49 -1.22
N LYS A 178 -23.25 8.94 -2.40
CA LYS A 178 -22.91 9.74 -3.59
C LYS A 178 -24.09 10.57 -4.08
N ASN A 179 -25.27 9.96 -4.12
CA ASN A 179 -26.48 10.58 -4.65
C ASN A 179 -27.14 11.55 -3.67
N GLY A 180 -26.73 11.52 -2.39
CA GLY A 180 -27.38 12.29 -1.33
C GLY A 180 -28.72 11.70 -0.90
N ASP A 181 -28.93 10.39 -1.11
CA ASP A 181 -30.15 9.68 -0.67
C ASP A 181 -30.22 9.58 0.87
N ILE A 182 -29.06 9.71 1.53
CA ILE A 182 -28.90 9.76 2.98
C ILE A 182 -27.94 10.89 3.36
N ASP A 183 -28.22 11.54 4.48
CA ASP A 183 -27.48 12.69 5.02
C ASP A 183 -26.49 12.29 6.13
N PHE A 184 -26.54 11.04 6.59
CA PHE A 184 -25.70 10.49 7.65
C PHE A 184 -24.46 9.74 7.13
N CYS A 185 -23.88 10.22 6.03
CA CYS A 185 -22.60 9.77 5.51
C CYS A 185 -21.47 10.76 5.83
N GLU A 186 -20.42 10.27 6.45
CA GLU A 186 -19.17 11.00 6.72
C GLU A 186 -18.05 10.36 5.89
N LEU A 187 -17.46 11.09 4.95
CA LEU A 187 -16.36 10.56 4.15
C LEU A 187 -15.38 11.63 3.66
N ASN A 188 -14.11 11.25 3.55
CA ASN A 188 -13.07 11.99 2.82
C ASN A 188 -12.49 11.16 1.66
N ALA A 189 -12.97 9.93 1.46
CA ALA A 189 -12.68 9.10 0.30
C ALA A 189 -13.18 9.76 -0.99
N ARG A 190 -12.60 9.37 -2.14
CA ARG A 190 -12.89 10.05 -3.40
C ARG A 190 -13.66 9.16 -4.36
N PHE A 191 -14.80 9.64 -4.86
CA PHE A 191 -15.55 8.93 -5.89
C PHE A 191 -14.77 8.82 -7.21
N GLY A 192 -15.06 7.75 -7.94
CA GLY A 192 -14.44 7.41 -9.22
C GLY A 192 -13.10 6.68 -9.08
N MET A 193 -12.77 5.88 -10.08
CA MET A 193 -11.50 5.17 -10.18
C MET A 193 -10.36 6.17 -10.47
N ARG A 194 -9.21 5.96 -9.83
CA ARG A 194 -8.02 6.82 -9.97
C ARG A 194 -6.77 6.02 -9.68
N PHE A 195 -5.65 6.40 -10.29
CA PHE A 195 -4.35 5.90 -9.85
C PHE A 195 -4.04 6.45 -8.45
N ILE A 196 -3.62 5.58 -7.53
CA ILE A 196 -3.44 5.91 -6.12
C ILE A 196 -1.95 6.00 -5.82
N ILE A 197 -1.52 7.16 -5.33
CA ILE A 197 -0.20 7.42 -4.75
C ILE A 197 -0.47 7.90 -3.32
N ALA A 198 -0.18 7.06 -2.32
CA ALA A 198 -0.46 7.34 -0.92
C ALA A 198 0.77 7.93 -0.22
N ASP A 199 0.56 9.02 0.54
CA ASP A 199 1.58 9.75 1.34
C ASP A 199 2.98 9.79 0.68
N PRO A 200 3.13 10.42 -0.51
CA PRO A 200 4.41 10.51 -1.17
C PRO A 200 5.42 11.33 -0.36
N VAL A 201 6.67 10.88 -0.32
CA VAL A 201 7.80 11.52 0.37
C VAL A 201 9.01 11.57 -0.56
N THR A 202 9.65 12.74 -0.62
CA THR A 202 10.82 13.00 -1.47
C THR A 202 12.11 12.94 -0.66
N PHE A 203 13.07 12.15 -1.15
CA PHE A 203 14.46 12.11 -0.71
C PHE A 203 15.29 12.95 -1.68
N LYS A 204 15.59 14.19 -1.28
CA LYS A 204 16.19 15.19 -2.20
C LYS A 204 17.62 14.89 -2.61
N THR A 205 18.38 14.19 -1.77
CA THR A 205 19.79 13.90 -2.02
C THR A 205 20.05 12.42 -1.82
N LYS A 206 21.08 11.88 -2.48
CA LYS A 206 21.55 10.50 -2.26
C LYS A 206 22.12 10.27 -0.85
N GLY A 207 22.31 11.33 -0.07
CA GLY A 207 22.66 11.24 1.35
C GLY A 207 21.46 11.31 2.30
N SER A 208 20.24 11.48 1.78
CA SER A 208 19.03 11.54 2.59
C SER A 208 18.55 10.13 2.93
N TYR A 209 18.29 9.87 4.22
CA TYR A 209 17.75 8.58 4.67
C TYR A 209 17.05 8.73 6.02
N LEU A 210 16.21 7.75 6.36
CA LEU A 210 15.52 7.68 7.64
C LEU A 210 15.55 6.26 8.20
N GLY A 211 15.42 6.16 9.53
CA GLY A 211 15.28 4.88 10.24
C GLY A 211 13.87 4.70 10.79
N LEU A 212 13.29 3.52 10.61
CA LEU A 212 12.03 3.08 11.19
C LEU A 212 12.28 1.91 12.16
N ALA A 213 11.25 1.57 12.94
CA ALA A 213 11.27 0.36 13.76
C ALA A 213 11.49 -0.89 12.88
N THR A 214 12.14 -1.91 13.46
CA THR A 214 12.50 -3.16 12.79
C THR A 214 11.33 -3.77 12.03
N LEU A 215 11.58 -4.18 10.79
CA LEU A 215 10.59 -4.85 9.96
C LEU A 215 10.13 -6.18 10.60
N GLN A 216 8.82 -6.32 10.78
CA GLN A 216 8.21 -7.53 11.35
C GLN A 216 7.94 -8.54 10.23
N ALA A 217 8.91 -9.38 9.85
CA ALA A 217 8.82 -10.28 8.69
C ALA A 217 9.24 -11.75 8.99
N TYR A 218 8.83 -12.26 10.15
CA TYR A 218 9.33 -13.52 10.71
C TYR A 218 9.02 -14.77 9.87
N THR A 219 7.76 -15.13 9.62
CA THR A 219 7.38 -16.36 8.87
C THR A 219 6.89 -16.12 7.45
N THR A 220 6.28 -14.97 7.21
CA THR A 220 5.85 -14.48 5.91
C THR A 220 6.20 -13.02 5.80
N MET A 221 6.33 -12.53 4.57
CA MET A 221 6.63 -11.14 4.30
C MET A 221 5.80 -10.66 3.13
N HIS A 222 5.24 -9.47 3.25
CA HIS A 222 4.68 -8.70 2.15
C HIS A 222 5.17 -7.27 2.28
N LEU A 223 5.89 -6.80 1.27
CA LEU A 223 6.29 -5.41 1.14
C LEU A 223 5.67 -4.87 -0.13
N PHE A 224 5.14 -3.66 -0.04
CA PHE A 224 4.70 -2.91 -1.19
C PHE A 224 5.17 -1.47 -1.06
N PHE A 225 5.65 -0.90 -2.16
CA PHE A 225 5.90 0.53 -2.25
C PHE A 225 5.88 0.95 -3.71
N GLN A 226 5.71 2.24 -3.92
CA GLN A 226 5.86 2.88 -5.21
C GLN A 226 7.06 3.81 -5.16
N PHE A 227 7.80 3.91 -6.25
CA PHE A 227 8.91 4.85 -6.35
C PHE A 227 8.91 5.58 -7.68
N LYS A 228 9.54 6.75 -7.68
CA LYS A 228 9.78 7.58 -8.87
C LYS A 228 11.18 8.18 -8.77
N THR A 229 12.01 8.01 -9.80
CA THR A 229 13.39 8.55 -9.81
C THR A 229 13.93 8.71 -11.24
N THR A 230 14.98 9.51 -11.37
CA THR A 230 15.84 9.61 -12.56
C THR A 230 17.23 9.02 -12.31
N SER A 231 17.57 8.66 -11.07
CA SER A 231 18.85 8.03 -10.74
C SER A 231 18.77 6.54 -11.06
N PRO A 232 19.70 5.97 -11.84
CA PRO A 232 19.72 4.54 -12.15
C PRO A 232 20.23 3.67 -10.99
N ASP A 233 20.90 4.28 -10.01
CA ASP A 233 21.46 3.58 -8.86
C ASP A 233 21.02 4.26 -7.55
N GLY A 234 20.77 3.46 -6.51
CA GLY A 234 20.41 3.98 -5.18
C GLY A 234 19.79 2.96 -4.23
N PHE A 235 20.11 3.09 -2.94
CA PHE A 235 19.59 2.20 -1.88
C PHE A 235 18.16 2.58 -1.45
N LEU A 236 17.22 1.63 -1.48
CA LEU A 236 15.80 1.88 -1.16
C LEU A 236 15.44 1.44 0.26
N ILE A 237 15.70 0.18 0.62
CA ILE A 237 15.30 -0.43 1.91
C ILE A 237 16.44 -1.30 2.42
N PHE A 238 16.81 -1.20 3.70
CA PHE A 238 17.76 -2.11 4.36
C PHE A 238 17.32 -2.44 5.78
N ASN A 239 17.37 -3.71 6.16
CA ASN A 239 17.33 -4.13 7.57
C ASN A 239 18.37 -5.23 7.78
N SER A 240 19.28 -5.05 8.72
CA SER A 240 20.12 -6.13 9.23
C SER A 240 19.34 -7.07 10.15
N GLY A 241 19.90 -8.24 10.44
CA GLY A 241 19.38 -9.24 11.35
C GLY A 241 20.46 -9.85 12.24
N ASP A 242 20.10 -10.89 12.97
CA ASP A 242 21.05 -11.66 13.77
C ASP A 242 22.00 -12.46 12.86
N GLY A 243 23.31 -12.40 13.15
CA GLY A 243 24.33 -13.07 12.36
C GLY A 243 24.47 -12.46 10.96
N ASN A 244 24.13 -13.24 9.93
CA ASN A 244 24.21 -12.81 8.53
C ASN A 244 22.84 -12.48 7.94
N ASP A 245 21.75 -12.58 8.70
CA ASP A 245 20.42 -12.30 8.18
C ASP A 245 20.31 -10.83 7.76
N PHE A 246 19.73 -10.58 6.59
CA PHE A 246 19.41 -9.23 6.17
C PHE A 246 18.37 -9.23 5.04
N ILE A 247 17.80 -8.05 4.83
CA ILE A 247 17.03 -7.71 3.63
C ILE A 247 17.55 -6.39 3.07
N ALA A 248 17.72 -6.34 1.76
CA ALA A 248 18.08 -5.15 1.01
C ALA A 248 17.25 -5.04 -0.27
N VAL A 249 16.76 -3.84 -0.56
CA VAL A 249 16.16 -3.47 -1.84
C VAL A 249 16.92 -2.26 -2.36
N GLU A 250 17.39 -2.36 -3.59
CA GLU A 250 18.20 -1.34 -4.22
C GLU A 250 17.88 -1.23 -5.72
N LEU A 251 18.12 -0.06 -6.28
CA LEU A 251 18.11 0.16 -7.71
C LEU A 251 19.54 0.05 -8.23
N VAL A 252 19.76 -0.77 -9.26
CA VAL A 252 21.07 -0.98 -9.87
C VAL A 252 20.93 -0.91 -11.38
N LYS A 253 21.59 0.06 -12.01
CA LYS A 253 21.50 0.33 -13.46
C LYS A 253 20.07 0.43 -13.98
N GLY A 254 19.17 1.01 -13.18
CA GLY A 254 17.76 1.20 -13.48
C GLY A 254 16.87 0.00 -13.19
N PHE A 255 17.37 -1.08 -12.57
CA PHE A 255 16.57 -2.27 -12.26
C PHE A 255 16.51 -2.53 -10.75
N ILE A 256 15.35 -2.94 -10.25
CA ILE A 256 15.19 -3.30 -8.84
C ILE A 256 15.92 -4.61 -8.56
N HIS A 257 16.78 -4.61 -7.56
CA HIS A 257 17.39 -5.79 -6.98
C HIS A 257 16.83 -6.00 -5.58
N TYR A 258 16.37 -7.22 -5.31
CA TYR A 258 16.00 -7.68 -3.98
C TYR A 258 17.04 -8.70 -3.52
N VAL A 259 17.80 -8.34 -2.49
CA VAL A 259 18.87 -9.16 -1.89
C VAL A 259 18.49 -9.51 -0.46
N PHE A 260 18.69 -10.76 -0.07
CA PHE A 260 18.40 -11.21 1.28
C PHE A 260 19.26 -12.40 1.66
N ASP A 261 19.40 -12.64 2.96
CA ASP A 261 20.00 -13.84 3.52
C ASP A 261 19.15 -14.31 4.70
N LEU A 262 18.95 -15.63 4.78
CA LEU A 262 18.17 -16.37 5.80
C LEU A 262 19.07 -17.39 6.51
N GLY A 263 20.37 -17.07 6.65
CA GLY A 263 21.39 -17.92 7.25
C GLY A 263 22.07 -18.91 6.29
N ASN A 264 21.68 -18.96 5.02
CA ASN A 264 22.22 -19.89 4.02
C ASN A 264 23.11 -19.21 2.96
N GLY A 265 23.40 -17.93 3.13
CA GLY A 265 24.13 -17.13 2.18
C GLY A 265 23.19 -16.24 1.35
N PRO A 266 23.71 -15.12 0.83
CA PRO A 266 22.89 -14.12 0.17
C PRO A 266 22.34 -14.63 -1.16
N SER A 267 21.06 -14.38 -1.37
CA SER A 267 20.31 -14.62 -2.61
C SER A 267 19.89 -13.30 -3.24
N LEU A 268 19.75 -13.27 -4.56
CA LEU A 268 19.40 -12.07 -5.34
C LEU A 268 18.30 -12.40 -6.35
N LEU A 269 17.18 -11.69 -6.26
CA LEU A 269 16.19 -11.58 -7.34
C LEU A 269 16.37 -10.23 -8.03
N LYS A 270 16.46 -10.27 -9.36
CA LYS A 270 16.46 -9.06 -10.20
C LYS A 270 15.09 -8.86 -10.81
N GLY A 271 14.59 -7.64 -10.80
CA GLY A 271 13.39 -7.25 -11.53
C GLY A 271 13.55 -7.56 -13.01
N ASN A 272 12.49 -8.06 -13.63
CA ASN A 272 12.44 -8.41 -15.05
C ASN A 272 11.68 -7.38 -15.88
N SER A 273 11.80 -6.09 -15.52
CA SER A 273 11.29 -5.01 -16.37
C SER A 273 12.04 -5.00 -17.70
N GLU A 274 11.35 -4.63 -18.78
CA GLU A 274 11.95 -4.52 -20.11
C GLU A 274 12.78 -3.24 -20.23
N ASN A 275 12.35 -2.18 -19.56
CA ASN A 275 12.99 -0.86 -19.54
C ASN A 275 13.62 -0.56 -18.18
N GLN A 276 14.55 0.40 -18.18
CA GLN A 276 15.07 1.00 -16.95
C GLN A 276 13.97 1.79 -16.24
N LEU A 277 13.93 1.70 -14.92
CA LEU A 277 12.92 2.29 -14.04
C LEU A 277 13.29 3.68 -13.51
N SER A 278 14.39 4.24 -14.03
CA SER A 278 14.86 5.60 -13.75
C SER A 278 14.34 6.58 -14.81
N ASP A 279 13.08 6.44 -15.20
CA ASP A 279 12.41 7.16 -16.29
C ASP A 279 11.49 8.31 -15.79
N ASN A 280 11.61 8.64 -14.49
CA ASN A 280 10.77 9.61 -13.79
C ASN A 280 9.26 9.27 -13.78
N GLN A 281 8.89 8.01 -13.97
CA GLN A 281 7.51 7.52 -13.79
C GLN A 281 7.36 6.76 -12.47
N TRP A 282 6.11 6.65 -12.02
CA TRP A 282 5.78 5.85 -10.84
C TRP A 282 5.78 4.37 -11.20
N HIS A 283 6.61 3.60 -10.50
CA HIS A 283 6.67 2.14 -10.60
C HIS A 283 6.21 1.48 -9.31
N ASN A 284 5.49 0.37 -9.46
CA ASN A 284 5.02 -0.45 -8.33
C ASN A 284 6.03 -1.56 -8.04
N VAL A 285 6.40 -1.74 -6.78
CA VAL A 285 7.26 -2.85 -6.33
C VAL A 285 6.54 -3.63 -5.25
N VAL A 286 6.34 -4.93 -5.50
CA VAL A 286 5.81 -5.88 -4.52
C VAL A 286 6.87 -6.95 -4.27
N ILE A 287 7.22 -7.16 -3.00
CA ILE A 287 8.12 -8.24 -2.58
C ILE A 287 7.38 -9.12 -1.59
N THR A 288 7.25 -10.41 -1.88
CA THR A 288 6.60 -11.36 -0.97
C THR A 288 7.51 -12.53 -0.65
N ARG A 289 7.28 -13.11 0.53
CA ARG A 289 7.78 -14.41 0.95
C ARG A 289 6.66 -15.18 1.62
N ASP A 290 6.34 -16.35 1.08
CA ASP A 290 5.34 -17.24 1.68
C ASP A 290 5.96 -18.19 2.72
N ALA A 291 5.12 -18.96 3.41
CA ALA A 291 5.54 -19.92 4.43
C ALA A 291 6.33 -21.12 3.87
N ALA A 292 6.35 -21.28 2.54
CA ALA A 292 7.14 -22.28 1.83
C ALA A 292 8.50 -21.71 1.35
N ASN A 293 8.89 -20.52 1.82
CA ASN A 293 10.09 -19.79 1.41
C ASN A 293 10.17 -19.55 -0.10
N THR A 294 9.02 -19.32 -0.72
CA THR A 294 8.95 -18.83 -2.10
C THR A 294 8.95 -17.30 -2.07
N HIS A 295 10.03 -16.72 -2.57
CA HIS A 295 10.20 -15.29 -2.72
C HIS A 295 9.71 -14.83 -4.08
N THR A 296 8.96 -13.74 -4.13
CA THR A 296 8.51 -13.13 -5.39
C THR A 296 8.85 -11.64 -5.38
N LEU A 297 9.48 -11.17 -6.44
CA LEU A 297 9.66 -9.75 -6.75
C LEU A 297 8.79 -9.44 -7.97
N LYS A 298 7.78 -8.59 -7.80
CA LYS A 298 6.94 -8.07 -8.89
C LYS A 298 7.22 -6.58 -9.05
N VAL A 299 7.62 -6.20 -10.25
CA VAL A 299 7.81 -4.81 -10.67
C VAL A 299 6.77 -4.52 -11.74
N ASP A 300 5.88 -3.57 -11.44
CA ASP A 300 4.69 -3.28 -12.24
C ASP A 300 3.86 -4.53 -12.52
N SER A 301 3.85 -5.01 -13.77
CA SER A 301 3.12 -6.20 -14.19
C SER A 301 3.97 -7.46 -14.26
N LYS A 302 5.30 -7.35 -14.15
CA LYS A 302 6.23 -8.45 -14.36
C LYS A 302 6.69 -9.01 -13.02
N SER A 303 6.71 -10.33 -12.88
CA SER A 303 7.13 -11.01 -11.65
C SER A 303 8.26 -12.00 -11.90
N VAL A 304 9.16 -12.09 -10.92
CA VAL A 304 10.19 -13.12 -10.79
C VAL A 304 10.00 -13.82 -9.47
N THR A 305 10.06 -15.15 -9.49
CA THR A 305 9.89 -15.98 -8.30
C THR A 305 11.08 -16.91 -8.13
N GLN A 306 11.52 -17.09 -6.89
CA GLN A 306 12.58 -18.02 -6.53
C GLN A 306 12.19 -18.73 -5.23
N ASN A 307 12.28 -20.05 -5.23
CA ASN A 307 12.21 -20.82 -4.00
C ASN A 307 13.61 -20.95 -3.40
N VAL A 308 13.75 -20.65 -2.11
CA VAL A 308 15.04 -20.73 -1.41
C VAL A 308 14.97 -21.78 -0.32
N ASN A 309 15.91 -22.72 -0.36
CA ASN A 309 16.14 -23.65 0.72
C ASN A 309 16.88 -22.91 1.85
N GLY A 310 16.27 -22.81 3.04
CA GLY A 310 16.93 -22.22 4.21
C GLY A 310 16.06 -22.10 5.44
N ALA A 311 16.52 -21.30 6.41
CA ALA A 311 15.77 -21.08 7.63
C ALA A 311 14.35 -20.61 7.28
N LYS A 312 13.37 -21.05 8.07
CA LYS A 312 11.98 -20.64 7.87
C LYS A 312 11.74 -19.19 8.29
N ASN A 313 12.66 -18.65 9.09
CA ASN A 313 12.51 -17.37 9.75
C ASN A 313 13.57 -16.40 9.28
N LEU A 314 13.16 -15.13 9.14
CA LEU A 314 14.07 -14.00 8.91
C LEU A 314 14.15 -13.20 10.21
N ASP A 315 15.27 -13.31 10.92
CA ASP A 315 15.44 -12.73 12.25
C ASP A 315 16.07 -11.32 12.16
N LEU A 316 15.25 -10.34 11.76
CA LEU A 316 15.68 -8.95 11.63
C LEU A 316 15.88 -8.27 13.00
N LYS A 317 16.84 -7.35 13.06
CA LYS A 317 17.24 -6.59 14.25
C LYS A 317 17.67 -5.17 13.88
N GLY A 318 17.59 -4.27 14.86
CA GLY A 318 17.96 -2.87 14.68
C GLY A 318 17.00 -2.13 13.74
N ASP A 319 17.40 -0.95 13.32
CA ASP A 319 16.53 -0.05 12.58
C ASP A 319 16.35 -0.49 11.12
N LEU A 320 15.15 -0.26 10.58
CA LEU A 320 14.86 -0.37 9.16
C LEU A 320 15.22 0.94 8.48
N PHE A 321 16.21 0.92 7.60
CA PHE A 321 16.64 2.10 6.85
C PHE A 321 15.87 2.23 5.53
N ILE A 322 15.39 3.45 5.25
CA ILE A 322 14.68 3.80 4.02
C ILE A 322 15.41 4.94 3.31
N GLY A 323 15.59 4.82 2.00
CA GLY A 323 16.18 5.81 1.11
C GLY A 323 17.71 5.90 1.14
N GLY A 324 18.38 5.23 2.08
CA GLY A 324 19.83 5.24 2.17
C GLY A 324 20.32 4.73 3.52
N LEU A 325 21.63 4.80 3.74
CA LEU A 325 22.31 4.33 4.94
C LEU A 325 23.23 5.41 5.52
N GLY A 326 23.65 5.22 6.77
CA GLY A 326 24.71 6.02 7.36
C GLY A 326 26.04 5.88 6.57
N PRO A 327 26.87 6.94 6.45
CA PRO A 327 28.06 6.94 5.60
C PRO A 327 29.02 5.76 5.84
N ASN A 328 29.21 5.36 7.09
CA ASN A 328 30.12 4.25 7.46
C ASN A 328 29.52 2.87 7.18
N MET A 329 28.21 2.76 6.97
CA MET A 329 27.53 1.48 6.75
C MET A 329 27.77 0.95 5.34
N TYR A 330 27.89 1.83 4.34
CA TYR A 330 28.15 1.43 2.94
C TYR A 330 29.46 0.64 2.77
N GLN A 331 30.42 0.80 3.69
CA GLN A 331 31.70 0.08 3.66
C GLN A 331 31.56 -1.40 4.08
N ASN A 332 30.52 -1.73 4.85
CA ASN A 332 30.31 -3.03 5.48
C ASN A 332 29.02 -3.70 5.00
N LEU A 333 28.71 -3.56 3.72
CA LEU A 333 27.51 -4.16 3.14
C LEU A 333 27.69 -5.66 2.86
N PRO A 334 26.62 -6.47 3.01
CA PRO A 334 26.63 -7.88 2.62
C PRO A 334 27.02 -8.08 1.16
N LYS A 335 27.51 -9.29 0.84
CA LYS A 335 27.79 -9.68 -0.54
C LYS A 335 26.51 -9.61 -1.39
N LEU A 336 26.68 -9.32 -2.68
CA LEU A 336 25.62 -9.10 -3.67
C LEU A 336 24.87 -7.76 -3.56
N VAL A 337 25.04 -7.00 -2.48
CA VAL A 337 24.54 -5.62 -2.37
C VAL A 337 25.55 -4.66 -3.00
N VAL A 338 25.13 -3.92 -4.03
CA VAL A 338 26.06 -3.20 -4.93
C VAL A 338 26.04 -1.69 -4.74
N SER A 339 24.91 -1.11 -4.36
CA SER A 339 24.74 0.34 -4.20
C SER A 339 25.68 0.88 -3.13
N ARG A 340 26.30 2.04 -3.41
CA ARG A 340 27.22 2.75 -2.50
C ARG A 340 26.77 4.19 -2.22
N GLU A 341 25.54 4.50 -2.62
CA GLU A 341 24.87 5.76 -2.45
C GLU A 341 23.37 5.50 -2.17
N GLY A 342 22.71 6.46 -1.53
CA GLY A 342 21.29 6.37 -1.23
C GLY A 342 20.43 6.71 -2.44
N PHE A 343 19.15 6.40 -2.31
CA PHE A 343 18.11 6.78 -3.25
C PHE A 343 17.87 8.29 -3.24
N GLN A 344 17.77 8.86 -4.44
CA GLN A 344 17.28 10.20 -4.67
C GLN A 344 16.02 10.07 -5.53
N GLY A 345 14.88 10.54 -5.02
CA GLY A 345 13.60 10.27 -5.67
C GLY A 345 12.43 10.41 -4.71
N CYS A 346 11.26 9.93 -5.14
CA CYS A 346 10.08 9.80 -4.29
C CYS A 346 9.79 8.35 -3.93
N LEU A 347 9.32 8.14 -2.70
CA LEU A 347 8.67 6.92 -2.26
C LEU A 347 7.23 7.22 -1.87
N ALA A 348 6.32 6.30 -2.16
CA ALA A 348 4.91 6.40 -1.80
C ALA A 348 4.32 5.01 -1.51
N SER A 349 3.15 4.99 -0.90
CA SER A 349 2.35 3.79 -0.65
C SER A 349 3.14 2.68 0.05
N VAL A 350 4.03 3.06 0.97
CA VAL A 350 4.90 2.12 1.68
C VAL A 350 4.07 1.27 2.64
N ASP A 351 4.03 -0.03 2.38
CA ASP A 351 3.44 -1.08 3.21
C ASP A 351 4.55 -2.03 3.67
N LEU A 352 4.76 -2.09 4.97
CA LEU A 352 5.74 -2.93 5.65
C LEU A 352 5.02 -4.05 6.40
N ASN A 353 4.65 -5.10 5.66
CA ASN A 353 3.96 -6.28 6.18
C ASN A 353 2.65 -5.96 6.92
N GLY A 354 1.83 -5.10 6.32
CA GLY A 354 0.55 -4.64 6.84
C GLY A 354 0.63 -3.29 7.56
N ARG A 355 1.82 -2.84 7.96
CA ARG A 355 2.02 -1.52 8.59
C ARG A 355 2.19 -0.45 7.52
N LEU A 356 1.37 0.60 7.58
CA LEU A 356 1.53 1.84 6.80
C LEU A 356 2.24 2.90 7.65
N PRO A 357 3.59 2.97 7.65
CA PRO A 357 4.29 4.02 8.38
C PRO A 357 4.08 5.38 7.72
N ASP A 358 3.87 6.41 8.53
CA ASP A 358 4.13 7.78 8.08
C ASP A 358 5.66 7.96 8.09
N LEU A 359 6.29 7.90 6.91
CA LEU A 359 7.75 7.87 6.79
C LEU A 359 8.44 9.02 7.53
N ILE A 360 7.78 10.18 7.68
CA ILE A 360 8.37 11.36 8.34
C ILE A 360 8.08 11.37 9.84
N ASN A 361 6.84 11.08 10.24
CA ASN A 361 6.42 11.18 11.63
C ASN A 361 6.80 9.94 12.45
N ASP A 362 6.80 8.75 11.84
CA ASP A 362 7.15 7.49 12.51
C ASP A 362 8.67 7.21 12.48
N ALA A 363 9.46 8.06 11.80
CA ALA A 363 10.91 7.93 11.75
C ALA A 363 11.53 8.07 13.15
N LEU A 364 12.32 7.07 13.54
CA LEU A 364 13.15 7.08 14.74
C LEU A 364 14.23 8.16 14.65
N PHE A 365 14.77 8.36 13.44
CA PHE A 365 15.69 9.45 13.10
C PHE A 365 15.63 9.74 11.60
N ARG A 366 16.11 10.92 11.20
CA ARG A 366 16.20 11.39 9.82
C ARG A 366 17.55 12.03 9.57
N SER A 367 18.09 11.86 8.37
CA SER A 367 19.32 12.49 7.92
C SER A 367 19.14 13.05 6.51
N GLY A 368 19.75 14.20 6.24
CA GLY A 368 19.62 14.90 4.97
C GLY A 368 18.28 15.62 4.80
N GLN A 369 17.88 15.83 3.55
CA GLN A 369 16.67 16.57 3.17
C GLN A 369 15.57 15.61 2.71
N ILE A 370 14.51 15.51 3.51
CA ILE A 370 13.36 14.64 3.31
C ILE A 370 12.10 15.48 3.48
N GLU A 371 11.25 15.52 2.46
CA GLU A 371 10.09 16.41 2.40
C GLU A 371 8.83 15.64 1.99
N ARG A 372 7.66 16.11 2.45
CA ARG A 372 6.37 15.55 2.00
C ARG A 372 6.07 15.96 0.57
N GLY A 373 5.32 15.12 -0.11
CA GLY A 373 4.95 15.32 -1.50
C GLY A 373 5.95 14.69 -2.45
N CYS A 374 5.53 14.64 -3.71
CA CYS A 374 6.36 14.28 -4.85
C CYS A 374 6.11 15.26 -6.00
N GLU A 375 6.19 16.54 -5.66
CA GLU A 375 6.20 17.61 -6.66
C GLU A 375 7.66 17.79 -7.06
N VAL A 376 8.00 17.35 -8.28
CA VAL A 376 9.19 17.88 -8.98
C VAL A 376 8.85 19.36 -9.13
N GLY A 377 9.46 20.23 -8.33
CA GLY A 377 8.93 21.56 -8.00
C GLY A 377 8.18 22.24 -9.16
N PHE A 378 6.86 22.40 -8.98
CA PHE A 378 6.12 23.52 -9.54
C PHE A 378 5.88 24.49 -8.37
N THR A 379 6.95 25.15 -7.95
CA THR A 379 6.80 26.36 -7.16
C THR A 379 6.04 27.40 -8.00
N LYS A 380 5.36 28.36 -7.37
CA LYS A 380 4.80 29.52 -8.09
C LYS A 380 5.84 30.31 -8.91
N ALA A 381 7.14 30.05 -8.73
CA ALA A 381 8.18 30.58 -9.60
C ALA A 381 8.20 29.90 -10.98
N ASP A 382 7.66 28.70 -11.17
CA ASP A 382 7.62 27.97 -12.45
C ASP A 382 6.57 28.51 -13.43
N LEU A 383 5.74 29.46 -13.01
CA LEU A 383 4.95 30.29 -13.92
C LEU A 383 5.77 31.45 -14.52
N GLN A 384 6.99 31.69 -14.04
CA GLN A 384 7.90 32.78 -14.46
C GLN A 384 9.39 32.37 -14.54
N GLY A 385 9.71 31.09 -14.34
CA GLY A 385 11.07 30.53 -14.30
C GLY A 385 11.23 29.38 -15.32
N PRO A 386 12.47 29.03 -15.71
CA PRO A 386 12.72 27.97 -16.68
C PRO A 386 12.24 26.62 -16.15
N SER A 387 11.54 25.86 -17.00
CA SER A 387 11.02 24.51 -16.69
C SER A 387 12.06 23.63 -16.01
N THR A 388 11.68 22.92 -14.94
CA THR A 388 12.54 21.92 -14.27
C THR A 388 12.59 20.58 -15.03
N THR A 389 11.76 20.42 -16.06
CA THR A 389 11.71 19.25 -16.94
C THR A 389 12.23 19.56 -18.34
N CYS A 390 12.82 18.56 -19.01
CA CYS A 390 13.24 18.67 -20.40
C CYS A 390 12.03 18.98 -21.32
N GLN A 391 12.12 20.10 -22.01
CA GLN A 391 11.23 20.56 -23.07
C GLN A 391 12.01 20.62 -24.39
N GLU A 392 11.30 20.79 -25.52
CA GLU A 392 11.95 20.90 -26.84
C GLU A 392 12.94 22.08 -26.93
N ASP A 393 12.74 23.14 -26.14
CA ASP A 393 13.57 24.34 -26.10
C ASP A 393 14.50 24.43 -24.87
N SER A 394 14.57 23.39 -24.04
CA SER A 394 15.43 23.36 -22.84
C SER A 394 16.92 23.50 -23.14
N CYS A 395 17.36 22.98 -24.30
CA CYS A 395 18.75 23.03 -24.76
C CYS A 395 18.84 23.68 -26.14
N ALA A 396 19.69 24.70 -26.28
CA ALA A 396 19.90 25.38 -27.54
C ALA A 396 20.81 24.57 -28.48
N ASN A 397 20.82 24.96 -29.76
CA ASN A 397 21.77 24.46 -30.76
C ASN A 397 21.83 22.92 -30.90
N MET A 398 20.67 22.26 -30.73
CA MET A 398 20.52 20.80 -30.78
C MET A 398 21.31 20.05 -29.68
N GLY A 399 21.61 20.72 -28.56
CA GLY A 399 22.12 20.04 -27.36
C GLY A 399 21.13 19.01 -26.83
N VAL A 400 21.63 17.89 -26.32
CA VAL A 400 20.77 16.82 -25.81
C VAL A 400 20.34 17.16 -24.39
N CYS A 401 19.03 17.32 -24.17
CA CYS A 401 18.50 17.52 -22.83
C CYS A 401 18.51 16.21 -22.04
N ILE A 402 19.15 16.25 -20.87
CA ILE A 402 19.24 15.13 -19.93
C ILE A 402 18.49 15.50 -18.67
N GLN A 403 17.40 14.79 -18.41
CA GLN A 403 16.58 14.98 -17.22
C GLN A 403 17.32 14.53 -15.96
N GLN A 404 17.40 15.41 -14.96
CA GLN A 404 17.86 15.09 -13.60
C GLN A 404 16.67 15.11 -12.63
N TRP A 405 16.91 14.80 -11.34
CA TRP A 405 15.84 14.73 -10.34
C TRP A 405 15.17 16.08 -10.04
N GLU A 406 15.95 17.14 -9.80
CA GLU A 406 15.41 18.48 -9.47
C GLU A 406 15.51 19.48 -10.63
N ASN A 407 16.20 19.13 -11.73
CA ASN A 407 16.42 20.01 -12.88
C ASN A 407 16.71 19.19 -14.15
N PHE A 408 17.20 19.86 -15.20
CA PHE A 408 17.79 19.21 -16.36
C PHE A 408 19.20 19.77 -16.63
N THR A 409 19.99 19.02 -17.39
CA THR A 409 21.30 19.44 -17.89
C THR A 409 21.36 19.25 -19.39
N CYS A 410 22.10 20.09 -20.12
CA CYS A 410 22.30 19.91 -21.55
C CYS A 410 23.68 19.31 -21.84
N ASP A 411 23.72 18.22 -22.60
CA ASP A 411 24.96 17.71 -23.19
C ASP A 411 25.24 18.46 -24.50
N CYS A 412 26.25 19.32 -24.44
CA CYS A 412 26.70 20.15 -25.54
C CYS A 412 27.87 19.54 -26.33
N SER A 413 28.33 18.32 -25.99
CA SER A 413 29.54 17.71 -26.56
C SER A 413 29.50 17.52 -28.08
N MET A 414 28.31 17.33 -28.64
CA MET A 414 28.06 17.22 -30.08
C MET A 414 27.62 18.54 -30.72
N THR A 415 27.75 19.65 -30.00
CA THR A 415 27.47 21.01 -30.48
C THR A 415 28.76 21.83 -30.53
N SER A 416 28.76 22.96 -31.24
CA SER A 416 29.87 23.93 -31.23
C SER A 416 29.73 24.99 -30.13
N TYR A 417 28.93 24.71 -29.10
CA TYR A 417 28.57 25.63 -28.04
C TYR A 417 28.90 25.01 -26.68
N SER A 418 29.10 25.86 -25.68
CA SER A 418 29.31 25.49 -24.29
C SER A 418 28.26 26.14 -23.39
N GLY A 419 28.46 26.06 -22.07
CA GLY A 419 27.51 26.57 -21.08
C GLY A 419 26.41 25.57 -20.71
N THR A 420 25.59 25.92 -19.72
CA THR A 420 24.58 25.02 -19.13
C THR A 420 23.40 24.71 -20.05
N HIS A 421 23.18 25.53 -21.08
CA HIS A 421 22.10 25.40 -22.07
C HIS A 421 22.60 25.32 -23.51
N CYS A 422 23.90 25.05 -23.73
CA CYS A 422 24.53 24.99 -25.05
C CYS A 422 24.33 26.24 -25.90
N ASN A 423 24.42 27.43 -25.30
CA ASN A 423 24.20 28.71 -25.98
C ASN A 423 25.43 29.64 -25.94
N ASP A 424 26.46 29.28 -25.18
CA ASP A 424 27.68 30.07 -25.10
C ASP A 424 28.58 29.71 -26.28
N ARG A 425 29.02 30.69 -27.06
CA ARG A 425 29.99 30.46 -28.14
C ARG A 425 31.39 30.41 -27.55
N GLU A 426 32.12 29.33 -27.81
CA GLU A 426 33.56 29.33 -27.64
C GLU A 426 34.16 30.27 -28.70
N TYR A 427 34.63 31.44 -28.25
CA TYR A 427 35.49 32.30 -29.07
C TYR A 427 36.88 31.66 -29.09
N ASN A 428 37.27 31.13 -30.25
CA ASN A 428 38.68 30.88 -30.55
C ASN A 428 39.39 32.17 -30.97
#